data_AF-A0A0P9WYY1-F1
#
_entry.id   AF-A0A0P9WYY1-F1
#
_cell.length_a   1.000
_cell.length_b   1.000
_cell.length_c   1.000
_cell.angle_alpha   90.00
_cell.angle_beta   90.00
_cell.angle_gamma   90.00
#
_symmetry.space_group_name_H-M   'P 1'
#
loop_
_entity.id
_entity.type
_entity.pdbx_description
1 polymer ?
#
loop_
_entity_poly.entity_id
_entity_poly.type
_entity_poly.pdbx_seq_one_letter_code
_entity_poly.pdbx_strand_id
1 'polypeptide(L)'
;MLVKPQRKHGPKAEMNVVPYIDVMLVLLVIFMVTAPMLTQGVKIELPKVASEALATDTRQRIVTLSVKAQGGYYWNLGDTVDTQTQTNQAASLEDMQERIARLVAERKDTQVFIRADDKADYGRVVAAMAALQRSGVTQLGLVTEAPQ
;
A
#
# COMPACT_ATOMS: atom_id res chain seq x y z
N MET A 1 83.38 39.54 -11.45
CA MET A 1 82.61 38.29 -11.32
C MET A 1 81.24 38.66 -10.73
N LEU A 2 80.18 38.66 -11.52
CA LEU A 2 78.83 39.13 -11.13
C LEU A 2 77.93 37.93 -10.82
N VAL A 3 77.49 37.79 -9.57
CA VAL A 3 76.56 36.74 -9.13
C VAL A 3 75.13 37.23 -9.33
N LYS A 4 74.36 36.53 -10.17
CA LYS A 4 72.93 36.78 -10.40
C LYS A 4 72.10 36.22 -9.21
N PRO A 5 71.12 36.94 -8.67
CA PRO A 5 70.27 36.41 -7.62
C PRO A 5 69.25 35.40 -8.18
N GLN A 6 69.16 34.22 -7.56
CA GLN A 6 68.11 33.24 -7.82
C GLN A 6 66.79 33.69 -7.18
N ARG A 7 65.75 33.85 -8.01
CA ARG A 7 64.38 34.07 -7.54
C ARG A 7 63.84 32.78 -6.91
N LYS A 8 63.43 32.85 -5.64
CA LYS A 8 62.67 31.78 -4.98
C LYS A 8 61.24 31.76 -5.55
N HIS A 9 60.81 30.61 -6.06
CA HIS A 9 59.42 30.37 -6.44
C HIS A 9 58.57 30.27 -5.16
N GLY A 10 57.52 31.11 -5.06
CA GLY A 10 56.53 31.01 -3.98
C GLY A 10 55.64 29.77 -4.14
N PRO A 11 54.99 29.29 -3.07
CA PRO A 11 54.08 28.15 -3.13
C PRO A 11 52.92 28.42 -4.08
N LYS A 12 52.63 27.47 -4.98
CA LYS A 12 51.50 27.54 -5.90
C LYS A 12 50.23 27.15 -5.16
N ALA A 13 49.31 28.09 -5.00
CA ALA A 13 47.98 27.88 -4.43
C ALA A 13 46.93 27.76 -5.56
N GLU A 14 47.08 26.74 -6.41
CA GLU A 14 46.09 26.41 -7.43
C GLU A 14 45.08 25.42 -6.82
N MET A 15 43.81 25.81 -6.71
CA MET A 15 42.76 24.90 -6.22
C MET A 15 42.50 23.82 -7.27
N ASN A 16 42.67 22.55 -6.90
CA ASN A 16 42.28 21.45 -7.77
C ASN A 16 40.76 21.27 -7.71
N VAL A 17 40.07 21.59 -8.81
CA VAL A 17 38.62 21.50 -8.92
C VAL A 17 38.13 20.07 -9.20
N VAL A 18 38.99 19.20 -9.74
CA VAL A 18 38.60 17.84 -10.17
C VAL A 18 38.13 16.96 -8.99
N PRO A 19 38.84 16.89 -7.85
CA PRO A 19 38.38 16.11 -6.70
C PRO A 19 37.11 16.70 -6.06
N TYR A 20 36.92 18.02 -6.15
CA TYR A 20 35.73 18.67 -5.60
C TYR A 20 34.47 18.28 -6.39
N ILE A 21 34.57 18.28 -7.73
CA ILE A 21 33.48 17.87 -8.61
C ILE A 21 33.08 16.42 -8.34
N ASP A 22 34.06 15.52 -8.14
CA ASP A 22 33.81 14.09 -7.87
C ASP A 22 32.98 13.89 -6.58
N VAL A 23 33.35 14.57 -5.50
CA VAL A 23 32.60 14.54 -4.23
C VAL A 23 31.17 15.07 -4.41
N MET A 24 30.99 16.18 -5.14
CA MET A 24 29.65 16.71 -5.40
C MET A 24 28.80 15.75 -6.24
N LEU A 25 29.39 15.09 -7.23
CA LEU A 25 28.69 14.15 -8.11
C LEU A 25 28.23 12.90 -7.36
N VAL A 26 29.07 12.36 -6.45
CA VAL A 26 28.69 11.25 -5.55
C VAL A 26 27.48 11.61 -4.68
N LEU A 27 27.46 12.82 -4.11
CA LEU A 27 26.33 13.28 -3.28
C LEU A 27 25.02 13.40 -4.10
N LEU A 28 25.10 13.88 -5.35
CA LEU A 28 23.93 13.95 -6.24
C LEU A 28 23.38 12.57 -6.59
N VAL A 29 24.26 11.58 -6.84
CA VAL A 29 23.86 10.19 -7.10
C VAL A 29 23.18 9.57 -5.89
N ILE A 30 23.68 9.81 -4.68
CA ILE A 30 23.05 9.34 -3.43
C ILE A 30 21.62 9.89 -3.31
N PHE A 31 21.41 11.19 -3.57
CA PHE A 31 20.07 11.77 -3.53
C PHE A 31 19.13 11.24 -4.62
N MET A 32 19.65 11.05 -5.84
CA MET A 32 18.87 10.46 -6.95
C MET A 32 18.42 9.01 -6.63
N VAL A 33 19.27 8.21 -6.00
CA VAL A 33 18.99 6.80 -5.67
C VAL A 33 18.07 6.64 -4.45
N THR A 34 18.14 7.56 -3.49
CA THR A 34 17.33 7.48 -2.26
C THR A 34 15.90 8.00 -2.45
N ALA A 35 15.67 8.93 -3.37
CA ALA A 35 14.34 9.47 -3.69
C ALA A 35 13.26 8.43 -4.11
N PRO A 36 13.53 7.42 -4.96
CA PRO A 36 12.50 6.45 -5.39
C PRO A 36 12.01 5.51 -4.29
N MET A 37 12.65 5.48 -3.11
CA MET A 37 12.23 4.60 -2.00
C MET A 37 10.98 5.11 -1.26
N LEU A 38 10.47 6.30 -1.60
CA LEU A 38 9.37 6.95 -0.87
C LEU A 38 7.96 6.72 -1.44
N THR A 39 7.80 5.81 -2.40
CA THR A 39 6.47 5.45 -2.92
C THR A 39 6.09 4.04 -2.49
N GLN A 40 5.59 3.89 -1.26
CA GLN A 40 4.79 2.72 -0.88
C GLN A 40 3.40 2.83 -1.54
N GLY A 41 3.36 2.79 -2.87
CA GLY A 41 2.10 2.67 -3.61
C GLY A 41 1.63 1.23 -3.52
N VAL A 42 0.48 0.99 -2.87
CA VAL A 42 -0.20 -0.29 -2.99
C VAL A 42 -0.68 -0.40 -4.44
N LYS A 43 -0.15 -1.37 -5.20
CA LYS A 43 -0.63 -1.65 -6.56
C LYS A 43 -2.03 -2.28 -6.44
N ILE A 44 -3.04 -1.43 -6.52
CA ILE A 44 -4.45 -1.84 -6.45
C ILE A 44 -4.85 -2.34 -7.85
N GLU A 45 -4.66 -3.64 -8.11
CA GLU A 45 -5.30 -4.32 -9.23
C GLU A 45 -6.71 -4.72 -8.79
N LEU A 46 -7.68 -3.80 -8.92
CA LEU A 46 -9.08 -4.14 -8.72
C LEU A 46 -9.53 -5.04 -9.88
N PRO A 47 -9.98 -6.28 -9.64
CA PRO A 47 -10.72 -7.00 -10.65
C PRO A 47 -11.97 -6.18 -10.99
N LYS A 48 -12.15 -5.87 -12.27
CA LYS A 48 -13.34 -5.19 -12.77
C LYS A 48 -14.51 -6.17 -12.66
N VAL A 49 -15.21 -6.17 -11.53
CA VAL A 49 -16.44 -6.95 -11.41
C VAL A 49 -17.57 -6.08 -11.94
N ALA A 50 -18.02 -6.38 -13.15
CA ALA A 50 -19.30 -5.91 -13.63
C ALA A 50 -20.37 -6.33 -12.62
N SER A 51 -21.33 -5.47 -12.37
CA SER A 51 -22.52 -5.71 -11.53
C SER A 51 -23.46 -6.75 -12.17
N GLU A 52 -22.92 -7.91 -12.54
CA GLU A 52 -23.68 -9.09 -12.92
C GLU A 52 -23.52 -10.07 -11.78
N ALA A 53 -24.66 -10.55 -11.28
CA ALA A 53 -24.75 -11.50 -10.17
C ALA A 53 -23.62 -12.52 -10.28
N LEU A 54 -22.64 -12.40 -9.38
CA LEU A 54 -21.53 -13.34 -9.28
C LEU A 54 -22.15 -14.71 -9.18
N ALA A 55 -22.02 -15.51 -10.24
CA ALA A 55 -22.40 -16.90 -10.22
C ALA A 55 -21.54 -17.54 -9.15
N THR A 56 -22.12 -17.71 -7.95
CA THR A 56 -21.52 -18.43 -6.85
C THR A 56 -21.24 -19.85 -7.34
N ASP A 57 -19.99 -20.12 -7.73
CA ASP A 57 -19.50 -21.48 -7.72
C ASP A 57 -19.64 -21.93 -6.26
N THR A 58 -20.59 -22.82 -6.00
CA THR A 58 -21.35 -23.00 -4.75
C THR A 58 -20.53 -23.61 -3.60
N ARG A 59 -19.21 -23.40 -3.60
CA ARG A 59 -18.27 -24.00 -2.64
C ARG A 59 -17.22 -23.03 -2.07
N GLN A 60 -17.13 -21.81 -2.58
CA GLN A 60 -16.15 -20.83 -2.11
C GLN A 60 -16.69 -20.07 -0.89
N ARG A 61 -15.86 -19.97 0.16
CA ARG A 61 -16.21 -19.22 1.37
C ARG A 61 -16.18 -17.73 1.04
N ILE A 62 -17.27 -17.02 1.29
CA ILE A 62 -17.38 -15.59 1.09
C ILE A 62 -17.36 -14.87 2.45
N VAL A 63 -16.51 -13.84 2.54
CA VAL A 63 -16.49 -12.86 3.63
C VAL A 63 -16.97 -11.53 3.09
N THR A 64 -18.05 -10.99 3.63
CA THR A 64 -18.51 -9.64 3.27
C THR A 64 -18.08 -8.66 4.38
N LEU A 65 -17.11 -7.81 4.10
CA LEU A 65 -16.59 -6.79 5.01
C LEU A 65 -17.30 -5.45 4.78
N SER A 66 -18.03 -4.98 5.76
CA SER A 66 -18.64 -3.65 5.79
C SER A 66 -17.78 -2.66 6.58
N VAL A 67 -17.41 -1.55 5.94
CA VAL A 67 -16.69 -0.42 6.55
C VAL A 67 -17.68 0.71 6.84
N LYS A 68 -17.96 0.99 8.12
CA LYS A 68 -18.87 2.09 8.50
C LYS A 68 -18.15 3.42 8.57
N ALA A 69 -18.89 4.52 8.33
CA ALA A 69 -18.38 5.89 8.44
C ALA A 69 -17.78 6.20 9.83
N GLN A 70 -18.29 5.58 10.89
CA GLN A 70 -17.82 5.78 12.27
C GLN A 70 -16.48 5.08 12.57
N GLY A 71 -15.98 4.22 11.67
CA GLY A 71 -14.65 3.60 11.80
C GLY A 71 -14.65 2.17 12.32
N GLY A 72 -15.82 1.57 12.50
CA GLY A 72 -15.96 0.14 12.83
C GLY A 72 -15.94 -0.74 11.58
N TYR A 73 -15.36 -1.93 11.72
CA TYR A 73 -15.32 -2.99 10.72
C TYR A 73 -16.28 -4.10 11.11
N TYR A 74 -17.15 -4.51 10.20
CA TYR A 74 -18.12 -5.58 10.44
C TYR A 74 -18.05 -6.60 9.33
N TRP A 75 -18.17 -7.88 9.63
CA TRP A 75 -18.23 -8.89 8.58
C TRP A 75 -19.06 -10.11 8.97
N ASN A 76 -19.46 -10.82 7.94
CA ASN A 76 -20.18 -12.09 8.01
C ASN A 76 -19.52 -13.08 7.06
N LEU A 77 -19.69 -14.36 7.39
CA LEU A 77 -19.23 -15.47 6.57
C LEU A 77 -20.47 -16.15 5.98
N GLY A 78 -20.38 -16.53 4.73
CA GLY A 78 -21.43 -17.29 4.07
C GLY A 78 -20.99 -17.78 2.71
N ASP A 79 -21.97 -18.25 1.94
CA ASP A 79 -21.78 -18.72 0.57
C ASP A 79 -22.20 -17.67 -0.45
N THR A 80 -22.76 -16.54 0.01
CA THR A 80 -23.18 -15.41 -0.81
C THR A 80 -22.74 -14.09 -0.19
N VAL A 81 -22.70 -13.03 -0.99
CA VAL A 81 -22.49 -11.68 -0.49
C VAL A 81 -23.73 -11.24 0.25
N ASP A 82 -23.59 -10.99 1.55
CA ASP A 82 -24.67 -10.50 2.40
C ASP A 82 -24.19 -9.23 3.09
N THR A 83 -24.89 -8.14 2.79
CA THR A 83 -24.57 -6.79 3.26
C THR A 83 -25.45 -6.35 4.44
N GLN A 84 -26.42 -7.16 4.82
CA GLN A 84 -27.40 -6.85 5.86
C GLN A 84 -26.98 -7.46 7.21
N THR A 85 -26.40 -8.66 7.18
CA THR A 85 -26.01 -9.36 8.41
C THR A 85 -24.62 -8.95 8.89
N GLN A 86 -24.49 -8.63 10.17
CA GLN A 86 -23.22 -8.28 10.82
C GLN A 86 -22.97 -9.23 11.99
N THR A 87 -22.30 -10.36 11.71
CA THR A 87 -22.05 -11.40 12.72
C THR A 87 -20.80 -11.13 13.54
N ASN A 88 -19.79 -10.53 12.93
CA ASN A 88 -18.50 -10.23 13.55
C ASN A 88 -18.20 -8.74 13.45
N GLN A 89 -17.41 -8.25 14.40
CA GLN A 89 -16.99 -6.86 14.44
C GLN A 89 -15.54 -6.74 14.95
N ALA A 90 -14.88 -5.67 14.51
CA ALA A 90 -13.59 -5.23 15.01
C ALA A 90 -13.58 -3.70 15.11
N ALA A 91 -13.01 -3.20 16.20
CA ALA A 91 -12.88 -1.77 16.46
C ALA A 91 -11.62 -1.17 15.82
N SER A 92 -10.59 -1.98 15.61
CA SER A 92 -9.31 -1.58 15.00
C SER A 92 -9.10 -2.28 13.66
N LEU A 93 -8.23 -1.70 12.83
CA LEU A 93 -7.85 -2.27 11.54
C LEU A 93 -7.02 -3.54 11.75
N GLU A 94 -6.17 -3.54 12.78
CA GLU A 94 -5.28 -4.62 13.16
C GLU A 94 -6.06 -5.87 13.60
N ASP A 95 -7.09 -5.69 14.44
CA ASP A 95 -7.93 -6.78 14.91
C ASP A 95 -8.73 -7.41 13.75
N MET A 96 -9.22 -6.57 12.83
CA MET A 96 -9.89 -7.02 11.60
C MET A 96 -8.93 -7.86 10.75
N GLN A 97 -7.72 -7.34 10.53
CA GLN A 97 -6.69 -7.98 9.73
C GLN A 97 -6.35 -9.37 10.29
N GLU A 98 -6.10 -9.48 11.60
CA GLU A 98 -5.74 -10.75 12.23
C GLU A 98 -6.87 -11.79 12.10
N ARG A 99 -8.11 -11.38 12.33
CA ARG A 99 -9.27 -12.27 12.26
C ARG A 99 -9.51 -12.77 10.85
N ILE A 100 -9.43 -11.88 9.84
CA ILE A 100 -9.63 -12.29 8.45
C ILE A 100 -8.44 -13.11 7.94
N ALA A 101 -7.20 -12.81 8.36
CA ALA A 101 -6.03 -13.62 8.05
C ALA A 101 -6.20 -15.07 8.52
N ARG A 102 -6.75 -15.29 9.72
CA ARG A 102 -7.05 -16.64 10.23
C ARG A 102 -8.06 -17.37 9.35
N LEU A 103 -9.13 -16.69 8.93
CA LEU A 103 -10.16 -17.27 8.05
C LEU A 103 -9.60 -17.68 6.68
N VAL A 104 -8.71 -16.85 6.11
CA VAL A 104 -8.05 -17.12 4.84
C VAL A 104 -7.00 -18.23 4.97
N ALA A 105 -6.32 -18.31 6.11
CA ALA A 105 -5.38 -19.39 6.40
C ALA A 105 -6.07 -20.76 6.49
N GLU A 106 -7.31 -20.82 7.01
CA GLU A 106 -8.12 -22.03 7.01
C GLU A 106 -8.56 -22.44 5.60
N ARG A 107 -8.96 -21.47 4.77
CA ARG A 107 -9.46 -21.68 3.41
C ARG A 107 -8.89 -20.66 2.43
N LYS A 108 -7.91 -21.11 1.65
CA LYS A 108 -7.19 -20.25 0.69
C LYS A 108 -8.06 -19.74 -0.46
N ASP A 109 -9.20 -20.37 -0.70
CA ASP A 109 -10.21 -19.99 -1.70
C ASP A 109 -11.24 -18.98 -1.16
N THR A 110 -10.98 -18.38 0.01
CA THR A 110 -11.86 -17.36 0.60
C THR A 110 -11.87 -16.10 -0.25
N GLN A 111 -13.05 -15.68 -0.69
CA GLN A 111 -13.28 -14.41 -1.35
C GLN A 111 -13.70 -13.36 -0.34
N VAL A 112 -13.15 -12.16 -0.45
CA VAL A 112 -13.51 -11.03 0.42
C VAL A 112 -14.14 -9.93 -0.41
N PHE A 113 -15.40 -9.63 -0.13
CA PHE A 113 -16.11 -8.49 -0.71
C PHE A 113 -16.13 -7.34 0.28
N ILE A 114 -15.72 -6.17 -0.15
CA ILE A 114 -15.77 -4.95 0.66
C ILE A 114 -16.97 -4.13 0.25
N ARG A 115 -17.80 -3.81 1.24
CA ARG A 115 -18.85 -2.81 1.16
C ARG A 115 -18.40 -1.59 1.95
N ALA A 116 -18.42 -0.42 1.31
CA ALA A 116 -18.28 0.86 1.99
C ALA A 116 -19.66 1.50 2.14
N ASP A 117 -19.92 2.10 3.30
CA ASP A 117 -21.02 3.07 3.45
C ASP A 117 -20.74 4.29 2.57
N ASP A 118 -21.76 4.92 1.99
CA ASP A 118 -21.63 6.14 1.16
C ASP A 118 -20.88 7.27 1.88
N LYS A 119 -20.99 7.31 3.21
CA LYS A 119 -20.33 8.30 4.06
C LYS A 119 -18.99 7.81 4.62
N ALA A 120 -18.54 6.62 4.24
CA ALA A 120 -17.26 6.10 4.69
C ALA A 120 -16.11 6.89 4.07
N ASP A 121 -15.12 7.23 4.91
CA ASP A 121 -13.90 7.87 4.45
C ASP A 121 -13.18 6.94 3.46
N TYR A 122 -12.92 7.44 2.24
CA TYR A 122 -12.25 6.67 1.19
C TYR A 122 -10.90 6.12 1.65
N GLY A 123 -10.14 6.89 2.45
CA GLY A 123 -8.86 6.46 3.01
C GLY A 123 -9.01 5.25 3.93
N ARG A 124 -10.11 5.14 4.70
CA ARG A 124 -10.39 3.95 5.51
C ARG A 124 -10.68 2.72 4.67
N VAL A 125 -11.43 2.87 3.58
CA VAL A 125 -11.70 1.77 2.65
C VAL A 125 -10.41 1.27 2.01
N VAL A 126 -9.53 2.19 1.60
CA VAL A 126 -8.20 1.86 1.05
C VAL A 126 -7.31 1.20 2.09
N ALA A 127 -7.31 1.68 3.34
CA ALA A 127 -6.55 1.06 4.42
C ALA A 127 -7.04 -0.38 4.70
N ALA A 128 -8.36 -0.61 4.69
CA ALA A 128 -8.95 -1.94 4.83
C ALA A 128 -8.52 -2.87 3.69
N MET A 129 -8.57 -2.40 2.43
CA MET A 129 -8.10 -3.16 1.27
C MET A 129 -6.62 -3.56 1.41
N ALA A 130 -5.76 -2.60 1.78
CA ALA A 130 -4.34 -2.85 1.96
C ALA A 130 -4.06 -3.86 3.08
N ALA A 131 -4.79 -3.77 4.20
CA ALA A 131 -4.69 -4.72 5.31
C ALA A 131 -5.10 -6.13 4.87
N LEU A 132 -6.19 -6.27 4.12
CA LEU A 132 -6.67 -7.55 3.60
C LEU A 132 -5.69 -8.21 2.62
N GLN A 133 -5.09 -7.44 1.72
CA GLN A 133 -4.05 -7.96 0.83
C GLN A 133 -2.84 -8.47 1.62
N ARG A 134 -2.41 -7.74 2.66
CA ARG A 134 -1.34 -8.19 3.58
C ARG A 134 -1.71 -9.43 4.38
N SER A 135 -3.01 -9.70 4.54
CA SER A 135 -3.55 -10.88 5.22
C SER A 135 -3.52 -12.14 4.35
N GLY A 136 -3.09 -12.03 3.08
CA GLY A 136 -3.09 -13.15 2.13
C GLY A 136 -4.39 -13.32 1.35
N VAL A 137 -5.31 -12.34 1.42
CA VAL A 137 -6.51 -12.34 0.58
C VAL A 137 -6.10 -12.09 -0.87
N THR A 138 -6.36 -13.06 -1.75
CA THR A 138 -6.03 -12.98 -3.17
C THR A 138 -7.20 -12.53 -4.03
N GLN A 139 -8.42 -12.76 -3.57
CA GLN A 139 -9.66 -12.46 -4.29
C GLN A 139 -10.44 -11.39 -3.51
N LEU A 140 -10.21 -10.12 -3.87
CA LEU A 140 -10.97 -8.98 -3.35
C LEU A 140 -11.97 -8.48 -4.39
N GLY A 141 -13.22 -8.31 -3.97
CA GLY A 141 -14.26 -7.60 -4.73
C GLY A 141 -14.72 -6.35 -4.00
N LEU A 142 -15.16 -5.34 -4.75
CA LEU A 142 -15.83 -4.17 -4.18
C LEU A 142 -17.33 -4.25 -4.52
N VAL A 143 -18.17 -4.02 -3.52
CA VAL A 143 -19.62 -3.96 -3.69
C VAL A 143 -20.08 -2.56 -3.36
N THR A 144 -20.63 -1.88 -4.36
CA THR A 144 -21.27 -0.58 -4.24
C THR A 144 -22.77 -0.79 -4.29
N GLU A 145 -23.54 -0.17 -3.39
CA GLU A 145 -24.98 -0.08 -3.62
C GLU A 145 -25.24 0.80 -4.85
N ALA A 146 -26.16 0.37 -5.70
CA ALA A 146 -26.61 1.21 -6.79
C ALA A 146 -27.23 2.47 -6.18
N PRO A 147 -26.83 3.69 -6.60
CA PRO A 147 -27.48 4.91 -6.14
C PRO A 147 -28.96 4.81 -6.48
N GLN A 148 -29.83 4.99 -5.49
CA GLN A 148 -31.27 5.13 -5.71
C GLN A 148 -31.58 6.50 -6.33
#